data_AF-A0A7C3A0C1-F1
#
_entry.id   AF-A0A7C3A0C1-F1
#
_cell.length_a   1.000
_cell.length_b   1.000
_cell.length_c   1.000
_cell.angle_alpha   90.00
_cell.angle_beta   90.00
_cell.angle_gamma   90.00
#
_symmetry.space_group_name_H-M   'P 1'
#
loop_
_entity.id
_entity.type
_entity.pdbx_description
1 polymer ?
#
loop_
_entity_poly.entity_id
_entity_poly.type
_entity_poly.pdbx_seq_one_letter_code
_entity_poly.pdbx_strand_id
1 'polypeptide(L)'
;MWEARKRLGRQGFCGAPIDDLLRHIADRLPAIRQAAGVECLISKWDAEALAKYPNARTVDVTDLLVDAFEPNDRQRAHAASIRTVAPVPIEQFEAEMRRQGH
;
A
#
# COMPACT_ATOMS: atom_id res chain seq x y z
N MET A 1 10.56 17.73 9.88
CA MET A 1 9.19 17.84 9.33
C MET A 1 9.12 17.45 7.85
N TRP A 2 10.11 17.85 7.03
CA TRP A 2 10.18 17.55 5.58
C TRP A 2 10.33 16.06 5.23
N GLU A 3 11.26 15.34 5.86
CA GLU A 3 11.51 13.92 5.56
C GLU A 3 10.29 13.02 5.80
N ALA A 4 9.48 13.33 6.81
CA ALA A 4 8.26 12.59 7.10
C ALA A 4 7.22 12.75 5.98
N ARG A 5 7.06 13.96 5.42
CA ARG A 5 6.16 14.23 4.30
C ARG A 5 6.62 13.53 3.02
N LYS A 6 7.93 13.57 2.73
CA LYS A 6 8.50 12.82 1.59
C LYS A 6 8.28 11.33 1.73
N ARG A 7 8.49 10.76 2.94
CA ARG A 7 8.25 9.34 3.19
C ARG A 7 6.80 8.95 2.92
N LEU A 8 5.84 9.68 3.48
CA LEU A 8 4.41 9.45 3.24
C LEU A 8 4.03 9.58 1.76
N GLY A 9 4.59 10.57 1.06
CA GLY A 9 4.37 10.73 -0.38
C GLY A 9 4.89 9.53 -1.18
N ARG A 10 6.09 9.05 -0.89
CA ARG A 10 6.64 7.86 -1.55
C ARG A 10 5.84 6.59 -1.25
N GLN A 11 5.36 6.44 -0.02
CA GLN A 11 4.54 5.30 0.40
C GLN A 11 3.15 5.32 -0.25
N GLY A 12 2.52 6.49 -0.34
CA GLY A 12 1.20 6.65 -0.93
C GLY A 12 1.19 6.63 -2.45
N PHE A 13 2.25 7.11 -3.10
CA PHE A 13 2.25 7.35 -4.55
C PHE A 13 3.30 6.56 -5.32
N CYS A 14 4.41 6.13 -4.71
CA CYS A 14 5.56 5.56 -5.43
C CYS A 14 5.81 4.07 -5.13
N GLY A 15 4.92 3.41 -4.37
CA GLY A 15 5.09 2.00 -4.01
C GLY A 15 6.22 1.74 -3.01
N ALA A 16 6.66 2.76 -2.25
CA ALA A 16 7.65 2.55 -1.20
C ALA A 16 7.08 1.66 -0.07
N PRO A 17 7.94 0.90 0.65
CA PRO A 17 7.48 -0.02 1.69
C PRO A 17 6.66 0.67 2.78
N ILE A 18 5.57 0.03 3.19
CA ILE A 18 4.61 0.55 4.17
C ILE A 18 4.65 -0.22 5.50
N ASP A 19 5.74 -0.91 5.80
CA ASP A 19 5.92 -1.69 7.03
C ASP A 19 5.66 -0.84 8.29
N ASP A 20 6.03 0.44 8.26
CA ASP A 20 5.73 1.36 9.36
C ASP A 20 4.24 1.61 9.55
N LEU A 21 3.46 1.66 8.48
CA LEU A 21 2.00 1.77 8.54
C LEU A 21 1.36 0.45 8.98
N LEU A 22 1.81 -0.68 8.44
CA LEU A 22 1.31 -2.01 8.79
C LEU A 22 1.54 -2.37 10.25
N ARG A 23 2.58 -1.81 10.90
CA ARG A 23 2.82 -1.97 12.34
C ARG A 23 1.63 -1.51 13.21
N HIS A 24 0.81 -0.58 12.73
CA HIS A 24 -0.38 -0.13 13.48
C HIS A 24 -1.52 -1.16 13.52
N ILE A 25 -1.47 -2.17 12.64
CA ILE A 25 -2.47 -3.24 12.57
C ILE A 25 -1.81 -4.63 12.68
N ALA A 26 -0.58 -4.72 13.20
CA ALA A 26 0.24 -5.93 13.18
C ALA A 26 -0.42 -7.11 13.89
N ASP A 27 -1.18 -6.84 14.96
CA ASP A 27 -2.00 -7.78 15.72
C ASP A 27 -3.17 -8.35 14.90
N ARG A 28 -3.68 -7.59 13.92
CA ARG A 28 -4.80 -7.98 13.04
C ARG A 28 -4.36 -8.76 11.80
N LEU A 29 -3.11 -8.59 11.36
CA LEU A 29 -2.59 -9.22 10.13
C LEU A 29 -2.72 -10.76 10.11
N PRO A 30 -2.44 -11.51 11.21
CA PRO A 30 -2.63 -12.97 11.20
C PRO A 30 -4.07 -13.38 10.94
N ALA A 31 -5.04 -12.70 11.56
CA ALA A 31 -6.46 -12.97 11.37
C ALA A 31 -6.92 -12.67 9.94
N ILE A 32 -6.45 -11.57 9.36
CA ILE A 32 -6.73 -11.21 7.95
C ILE A 32 -6.21 -12.29 6.99
N ARG A 33 -4.97 -12.75 7.19
CA ARG A 33 -4.38 -13.83 6.38
C ARG A 33 -5.19 -15.13 6.48
N GLN A 34 -5.56 -15.52 7.70
CA GLN A 34 -6.35 -16.72 7.93
C GLN A 34 -7.74 -16.62 7.28
N ALA A 35 -8.43 -15.48 7.44
CA ALA A 35 -9.76 -15.26 6.87
C ALA A 35 -9.74 -15.27 5.33
N ALA A 36 -8.68 -14.74 4.72
CA ALA A 36 -8.50 -14.74 3.27
C ALA A 36 -7.90 -16.05 2.71
N GLY A 37 -7.42 -16.96 3.58
CA GLY A 37 -6.75 -18.19 3.17
C GLY A 37 -5.43 -17.94 2.43
N VAL A 38 -4.68 -16.88 2.80
CA VAL A 38 -3.41 -16.51 2.17
C VAL A 38 -2.24 -16.66 3.14
N GLU A 39 -1.09 -17.10 2.62
CA GLU A 39 0.13 -17.25 3.42
C GLU A 39 1.00 -15.98 3.41
N CYS A 40 1.01 -15.25 2.30
CA CYS A 40 1.80 -14.04 2.12
C CYS A 40 0.94 -12.85 1.68
N LEU A 41 1.37 -11.65 2.08
CA LEU A 41 0.83 -10.38 1.61
C LEU A 41 1.89 -9.72 0.74
N ILE A 42 1.58 -9.53 -0.55
CA ILE A 42 2.49 -8.96 -1.53
C ILE A 42 1.73 -7.85 -2.26
N SER A 43 2.40 -6.73 -2.49
CA SER A 43 1.83 -5.66 -3.32
C SER A 43 1.63 -6.17 -4.75
N LYS A 44 0.46 -5.91 -5.34
CA LYS A 44 0.20 -6.25 -6.76
C LYS A 44 1.12 -5.54 -7.75
N TRP A 45 1.84 -4.51 -7.29
CA TRP A 45 2.80 -3.74 -8.07
C TRP A 45 4.24 -4.23 -7.90
N ASP A 46 4.50 -5.15 -6.98
CA ASP A 46 5.83 -5.73 -6.74
C ASP A 46 6.05 -6.97 -7.61
N ALA A 47 6.44 -6.72 -8.86
CA ALA A 47 6.67 -7.79 -9.84
C ALA A 47 7.77 -8.77 -9.41
N GLU A 48 8.80 -8.30 -8.69
CA GLU A 48 9.89 -9.15 -8.22
C GLU A 48 9.42 -10.12 -7.13
N ALA A 49 8.65 -9.64 -6.15
CA ALA A 49 8.09 -10.50 -5.11
C ALA A 49 7.05 -11.48 -5.68
N LEU A 50 6.21 -11.04 -6.62
CA LEU A 50 5.25 -11.90 -7.30
C LEU A 50 5.93 -13.00 -8.12
N ALA A 51 7.05 -12.70 -8.77
CA ALA A 51 7.81 -13.67 -9.57
C ALA A 51 8.36 -14.86 -8.75
N LYS A 52 8.48 -14.71 -7.42
CA LYS A 52 8.85 -15.81 -6.50
C LYS A 52 7.75 -16.86 -6.36
N TYR A 53 6.52 -16.53 -6.76
CA TYR A 53 5.33 -17.38 -6.61
C TYR A 53 4.55 -17.51 -7.93
N PRO A 54 5.16 -18.00 -9.03
CA PRO A 54 4.58 -17.93 -10.37
C PRO A 54 3.26 -18.71 -10.54
N ASN A 55 3.01 -19.70 -9.70
CA ASN A 55 1.81 -20.55 -9.72
C ASN A 55 0.89 -20.33 -8.51
N ALA A 56 1.17 -19.32 -7.67
CA ALA A 56 0.33 -19.07 -6.51
C ALA A 56 -1.00 -18.43 -6.92
N ARG A 57 -2.07 -18.88 -6.28
CA ARG A 57 -3.37 -18.22 -6.39
C ARG A 57 -3.29 -16.86 -5.69
N THR A 58 -3.67 -15.81 -6.40
CA THR A 58 -3.78 -14.46 -5.83
C THR A 58 -5.19 -14.22 -5.29
N VAL A 59 -5.27 -13.55 -4.15
CA VAL A 59 -6.52 -13.09 -3.53
C VAL A 59 -6.33 -11.62 -3.21
N ASP A 60 -7.23 -10.76 -3.71
CA ASP A 60 -7.22 -9.34 -3.35
C ASP A 60 -7.80 -9.18 -1.94
N VAL A 61 -6.96 -8.72 -1.01
CA VAL A 61 -7.32 -8.46 0.39
C VAL A 61 -7.27 -6.98 0.74
N THR A 62 -7.25 -6.10 -0.28
CA THR A 62 -7.11 -4.65 -0.09
C THR A 62 -8.18 -4.11 0.85
N ASP A 63 -9.43 -4.50 0.67
CA ASP A 63 -10.55 -3.98 1.46
C ASP A 63 -10.45 -4.46 2.93
N LEU A 64 -9.99 -5.69 3.17
CA LEU A 64 -9.74 -6.22 4.53
C LEU A 64 -8.62 -5.44 5.24
N LEU A 65 -7.56 -5.08 4.51
CA LEU A 65 -6.47 -4.26 5.06
C LEU A 65 -6.94 -2.84 5.36
N VAL A 66 -7.73 -2.24 4.47
CA VAL A 66 -8.33 -0.91 4.67
C VAL A 66 -9.22 -0.92 5.91
N ASP A 67 -10.08 -1.93 6.07
CA ASP A 67 -10.98 -2.06 7.23
C ASP A 67 -10.25 -2.20 8.56
N ALA A 68 -9.09 -2.84 8.56
CA ALA A 68 -8.28 -2.99 9.76
C ALA A 68 -7.82 -1.65 10.35
N PHE A 69 -7.76 -0.58 9.55
CA PHE A 69 -7.46 0.79 9.99
C PHE A 69 -8.69 1.58 10.49
N GLU A 70 -9.88 0.96 10.52
CA GLU A 70 -11.13 1.58 10.98
C GLU A 70 -11.45 2.93 10.30
N PRO A 71 -11.46 2.99 8.95
CA PRO A 71 -11.69 4.23 8.23
C PRO A 71 -13.15 4.67 8.36
N ASN A 72 -13.37 5.98 8.39
CA ASN A 72 -14.69 6.55 8.14
C ASN A 72 -15.11 6.41 6.67
N ASP A 73 -16.38 6.67 6.36
CA ASP A 73 -16.94 6.52 5.02
C ASP A 73 -16.20 7.32 3.95
N ARG A 74 -15.75 8.53 4.30
CA ARG A 74 -14.97 9.38 3.39
C ARG A 74 -13.61 8.76 3.08
N GLN A 75 -12.91 8.25 4.08
CA GLN A 75 -11.61 7.60 3.92
C GLN A 75 -11.74 6.32 3.10
N ARG A 76 -12.78 5.52 3.36
CA ARG A 76 -13.11 4.31 2.60
C ARG A 76 -13.39 4.63 1.13
N ALA A 77 -14.23 5.62 0.86
CA ALA A 77 -14.53 6.06 -0.51
C ALA A 77 -13.27 6.54 -1.23
N HIS A 78 -12.40 7.27 -0.53
CA HIS A 78 -11.13 7.71 -1.09
C HIS A 78 -10.19 6.53 -1.40
N ALA A 79 -10.01 5.60 -0.47
CA ALA A 79 -9.22 4.39 -0.68
C ALA A 79 -9.71 3.58 -1.90
N ALA A 80 -11.03 3.44 -2.06
CA ALA A 80 -11.63 2.80 -3.22
C ALA A 80 -11.31 3.53 -4.53
N SER A 81 -11.36 4.87 -4.53
CA SER A 81 -11.07 5.68 -5.72
C SER A 81 -9.63 5.58 -6.23
N ILE A 82 -8.68 5.32 -5.32
CA ILE A 82 -7.24 5.27 -5.66
C ILE A 82 -6.73 3.84 -5.88
N ARG A 83 -7.52 2.80 -5.57
CA ARG A 83 -7.13 1.38 -5.66
C ARG A 83 -6.64 0.95 -7.05
N THR A 84 -7.15 1.58 -8.10
CA THR A 84 -6.81 1.25 -9.51
C THR A 84 -5.72 2.14 -10.09
N VAL A 85 -5.24 3.14 -9.34
CA VAL A 85 -4.19 4.05 -9.78
C VAL A 85 -2.84 3.37 -9.57
N ALA A 86 -2.05 3.26 -10.64
CA ALA A 86 -0.70 2.71 -10.56
C ALA A 86 0.23 3.68 -9.83
N PRO A 87 1.24 3.17 -9.09
CA PRO A 87 2.27 4.02 -8.51
C PRO A 87 3.00 4.82 -9.58
N VAL A 88 3.33 6.07 -9.26
CA VAL A 88 4.19 6.90 -10.10
C VAL A 88 5.67 6.52 -9.88
N PRO A 89 6.51 6.59 -10.92
CA PRO A 89 7.96 6.45 -10.76
C PRO A 89 8.51 7.45 -9.74
N ILE A 90 9.46 7.01 -8.92
CA ILE A 90 10.03 7.84 -7.85
C ILE A 90 10.71 9.10 -8.41
N GLU A 91 11.34 9.00 -9.57
CA GLU A 91 12.01 10.10 -10.27
C GLU A 91 11.00 11.17 -10.69
N GLN A 92 9.82 10.74 -11.18
CA GLN A 92 8.74 11.65 -11.54
C GLN A 92 8.20 12.37 -10.30
N PHE A 93 7.93 11.63 -9.22
CA PHE A 93 7.44 12.19 -7.97
C PHE A 93 8.41 13.24 -7.41
N GLU A 94 9.71 12.95 -7.39
CA GLU A 94 10.71 13.89 -6.92
C GLU A 94 10.85 15.13 -7.82
N ALA A 95 10.75 14.96 -9.14
CA ALA A 95 10.76 16.08 -10.07
C ALA A 95 9.55 17.00 -9.86
N GLU A 96 8.37 16.43 -9.60
CA GLU A 96 7.16 17.19 -9.28
C GLU A 96 7.26 17.92 -7.94
N MET A 97 7.81 17.27 -6.90
CA MET A 97 8.04 17.91 -5.60
C MET A 97 8.98 19.11 -5.72
N ARG A 98 10.11 18.95 -6.43
CA ARG A 98 11.06 20.05 -6.69
C ARG A 98 10.41 21.21 -7.45
N ARG A 99 9.55 20.92 -8.43
CA ARG A 99 8.82 21.93 -9.22
C ARG A 99 7.85 22.75 -8.36
N GLN A 100 7.25 22.13 -7.34
CA GLN A 100 6.31 22.79 -6.43
C GLN A 100 7.00 23.58 -5.31
N GLY A 101 8.33 23.73 -5.34
CA GLY A 101 9.08 24.49 -4.34
C GLY A 101 9.17 23.79 -2.98
N HIS A 102 9.09 22.46 -2.98
CA HIS A 102 9.20 21.62 -1.79
C HIS A 102 10.52 20.85 -1.76
#